data_AF-W4RLJ6-F1
#
_entry.id   AF-W4RLJ6-F1
#
_cell.length_a   1.000
_cell.length_b   1.000
_cell.length_c   1.000
_cell.angle_alpha   90.00
_cell.angle_beta   90.00
_cell.angle_gamma   90.00
#
_symmetry.space_group_name_H-M   'P 1'
#
loop_
_entity.id
_entity.type
_entity.pdbx_description
1 polymer ?
#
loop_
_entity_poly.entity_id
_entity_poly.type
_entity_poly.pdbx_seq_one_letter_code
_entity_poly.pdbx_strand_id
1 'polypeptide(L)'
;MAAMVFGHFGYQVSPVIQQLGLGLFIVAVGLSAGPRFFRMMKTSGIVFGIISLLIVLVASVTTIVVSKLFNLSPALSIGIMTGALTSTPGLAAALQATGDPLASVGYGIAYPFGVLAVVLFVQLLPRVLKVDLAEDLKKKSGPVRNDESPEVMTIEVTDPQSIKEH
;
A
#
# COMPACT_ATOMS: atom_id res chain seq x y z
N MET A 1 -21.99 5.61 7.21
CA MET A 1 -23.37 5.70 7.74
C MET A 1 -24.41 5.62 6.63
N ALA A 2 -24.33 6.44 5.56
CA ALA A 2 -25.28 6.37 4.43
C ALA A 2 -25.41 4.96 3.81
N ALA A 3 -24.30 4.26 3.56
CA ALA A 3 -24.33 2.91 2.96
C ALA A 3 -25.08 1.86 3.80
N MET A 4 -25.02 1.95 5.14
CA MET A 4 -25.72 1.04 6.04
C MET A 4 -27.24 1.29 6.03
N VAL A 5 -27.63 2.57 5.94
CA VAL A 5 -29.05 2.97 5.85
C VAL A 5 -29.65 2.44 4.55
N PHE A 6 -29.05 2.73 3.40
CA PHE A 6 -29.54 2.25 2.10
C PHE A 6 -29.53 0.72 1.97
N GLY A 7 -28.55 0.04 2.60
CA GLY A 7 -28.51 -1.43 2.66
C GLY A 7 -29.64 -2.03 3.49
N HIS A 8 -30.04 -1.41 4.61
CA HIS A 8 -31.16 -1.88 5.42
C HIS A 8 -32.51 -1.76 4.69
N PHE A 9 -32.67 -0.77 3.79
CA PHE A 9 -33.86 -0.62 2.94
C PHE A 9 -33.91 -1.59 1.73
N GLY A 10 -32.99 -2.57 1.67
CA GLY A 10 -33.02 -3.64 0.66
C GLY A 10 -32.47 -3.24 -0.71
N TYR A 11 -31.82 -2.08 -0.83
CA TYR A 11 -31.21 -1.65 -2.09
C TYR A 11 -29.94 -2.48 -2.36
N GLN A 12 -30.05 -3.47 -3.25
CA GLN A 12 -28.91 -4.24 -3.71
C GLN A 12 -28.25 -3.56 -4.91
N VAL A 13 -26.95 -3.31 -4.79
CA VAL A 13 -26.15 -2.77 -5.89
C VAL A 13 -25.99 -3.86 -6.95
N SER A 14 -26.34 -3.55 -8.20
CA SER A 14 -26.15 -4.48 -9.31
C SER A 14 -24.67 -4.87 -9.45
N PRO A 15 -24.35 -6.16 -9.71
CA PRO A 15 -22.99 -6.63 -9.96
C PRO A 15 -22.25 -5.81 -11.03
N VAL A 16 -22.99 -5.27 -12.01
CA VAL A 16 -22.45 -4.42 -13.07
C VAL A 16 -21.85 -3.12 -12.51
N ILE A 17 -22.53 -2.48 -11.55
CA ILE A 17 -22.03 -1.26 -10.91
C ILE A 17 -20.79 -1.57 -10.06
N GLN A 18 -20.74 -2.73 -9.40
CA GLN A 18 -19.58 -3.14 -8.62
C GLN A 18 -18.35 -3.38 -9.50
N GLN A 19 -18.51 -4.02 -10.66
CA GLN A 19 -17.43 -4.26 -11.62
C GLN A 19 -16.93 -2.94 -12.22
N LEU A 20 -17.85 -2.06 -12.64
CA LEU A 20 -17.48 -0.73 -13.13
C LEU A 20 -16.76 0.09 -12.06
N GLY A 21 -17.26 0.10 -10.82
CA GLY A 21 -16.64 0.79 -9.70
C GLY A 21 -15.23 0.29 -9.40
N LEU A 22 -15.02 -1.03 -9.37
CA LEU A 22 -13.68 -1.61 -9.20
C LEU A 22 -12.76 -1.24 -10.37
N GLY A 23 -13.24 -1.33 -11.61
CA GLY A 23 -12.48 -0.96 -12.79
C GLY A 23 -12.01 0.51 -12.74
N LEU A 24 -12.94 1.43 -12.45
CA LEU A 24 -12.64 2.85 -12.29
C LEU A 24 -11.67 3.10 -11.13
N PHE A 25 -11.82 2.40 -10.01
CA PHE A 25 -10.91 2.50 -8.87
C PHE A 25 -9.50 2.04 -9.22
N ILE A 26 -9.34 0.88 -9.86
CA ILE A 26 -8.04 0.36 -10.28
C ILE A 26 -7.37 1.31 -11.27
N VAL A 27 -8.12 1.84 -12.25
CA VAL A 27 -7.60 2.82 -13.22
C VAL A 27 -7.17 4.11 -12.52
N ALA A 28 -7.98 4.64 -11.61
CA ALA A 28 -7.64 5.86 -10.88
C ALA A 28 -6.36 5.68 -10.03
N VAL A 29 -6.25 4.58 -9.28
CA VAL A 29 -5.05 4.23 -8.52
C VAL A 29 -3.84 4.05 -9.45
N GLY A 30 -4.02 3.36 -10.57
CA GLY A 30 -2.98 3.12 -11.57
C GLY A 30 -2.45 4.42 -12.19
N LEU A 31 -3.32 5.33 -12.62
CA LEU A 31 -2.93 6.63 -13.17
C LEU A 31 -2.23 7.50 -12.12
N SER A 32 -2.71 7.49 -10.87
CA SER A 32 -2.10 8.25 -9.77
C SER A 32 -0.70 7.73 -9.40
N ALA A 33 -0.53 6.40 -9.39
CA ALA A 33 0.75 5.75 -9.09
C ALA A 33 1.72 5.74 -10.28
N GLY A 34 1.20 5.88 -11.51
CA GLY A 34 1.91 5.71 -12.78
C GLY A 34 3.24 6.46 -12.87
N PRO A 35 3.29 7.79 -12.75
CA PRO A 35 4.53 8.55 -12.87
C PRO A 35 5.63 8.13 -11.89
N ARG A 36 5.26 7.80 -10.65
CA ARG A 36 6.17 7.30 -9.61
C ARG A 36 6.67 5.90 -9.96
N PHE A 37 5.77 5.03 -10.40
CA PHE A 37 6.10 3.67 -10.82
C PHE A 37 7.06 3.65 -12.01
N PHE A 38 6.83 4.45 -13.06
CA PHE A 38 7.72 4.53 -14.23
C PHE A 38 9.13 5.03 -13.86
N ARG A 39 9.23 6.01 -12.95
CA ARG A 39 10.52 6.45 -12.40
C ARG A 39 11.24 5.32 -11.66
N MET A 40 10.54 4.61 -10.79
CA MET A 40 11.11 3.46 -10.06
C MET A 40 11.50 2.33 -10.99
N MET A 41 10.75 2.13 -12.08
CA MET A 41 11.00 1.09 -13.06
C MET A 41 12.34 1.28 -13.77
N LYS A 42 12.65 2.52 -14.18
CA LYS A 42 13.91 2.86 -14.87
C LYS A 42 15.16 2.60 -14.02
N THR A 43 15.07 2.75 -12.69
CA THR A 43 16.24 2.60 -11.81
C THR A 43 16.35 1.19 -11.23
N SER A 44 15.25 0.59 -10.76
CA SER A 44 15.28 -0.70 -10.06
C SER A 44 13.99 -1.52 -10.23
N GLY A 45 13.26 -1.31 -11.34
CA GLY A 45 11.95 -1.93 -11.58
C GLY A 45 11.92 -3.44 -11.47
N ILE A 46 12.92 -4.10 -12.06
CA ILE A 46 13.03 -5.56 -12.06
C ILE A 46 13.17 -6.08 -10.63
N VAL A 47 14.00 -5.45 -9.80
CA VAL A 47 14.21 -5.87 -8.40
C VAL A 47 12.90 -5.74 -7.61
N PHE A 48 12.22 -4.60 -7.72
CA PHE A 48 10.92 -4.41 -7.05
C PHE A 48 9.84 -5.37 -7.56
N GLY A 49 9.84 -5.69 -8.86
CA GLY A 49 8.93 -6.67 -9.46
C GLY A 49 9.18 -8.10 -8.97
N ILE A 50 10.44 -8.52 -8.84
CA ILE A 50 10.78 -9.84 -8.30
C ILE A 50 10.38 -9.94 -6.82
N ILE A 51 10.68 -8.90 -6.03
CA ILE A 51 10.32 -8.86 -4.61
C ILE A 51 8.79 -8.94 -4.45
N SER A 52 8.03 -8.14 -5.20
CA SER A 52 6.57 -8.16 -5.11
C SER A 52 5.99 -9.51 -5.54
N LEU A 53 6.52 -10.12 -6.61
CA LEU A 53 6.12 -11.45 -7.06
C LEU A 53 6.40 -12.51 -5.99
N LEU A 54 7.59 -12.48 -5.37
CA LEU A 54 7.94 -13.40 -4.29
C LEU A 54 7.00 -13.25 -3.08
N ILE A 55 6.69 -12.01 -2.67
CA ILE A 55 5.75 -11.76 -1.57
C ILE A 55 4.38 -12.36 -1.88
N VAL A 56 3.86 -12.13 -3.09
CA VAL A 56 2.55 -12.65 -3.52
C VAL A 56 2.56 -14.17 -3.57
N LEU A 57 3.62 -14.78 -4.11
CA LEU A 57 3.77 -16.24 -4.17
C LEU A 57 3.82 -16.85 -2.77
N VAL A 58 4.65 -16.31 -1.88
CA VAL A 58 4.76 -16.79 -0.50
C VAL A 58 3.44 -16.64 0.23
N ALA A 59 2.77 -15.50 0.11
CA ALA A 59 1.45 -15.29 0.70
C ALA A 59 0.40 -16.27 0.15
N SER A 60 0.42 -16.52 -1.15
CA SER A 60 -0.51 -17.46 -1.81
C SER A 60 -0.28 -18.89 -1.34
N VAL A 61 0.98 -19.36 -1.35
CA VAL A 61 1.35 -20.70 -0.87
C VAL A 61 1.00 -20.87 0.60
N THR A 62 1.36 -19.89 1.44
CA THR A 62 1.04 -19.92 2.87
C THR A 62 -0.47 -19.99 3.09
N THR A 63 -1.25 -19.20 2.35
CA THR A 63 -2.71 -19.22 2.41
C THR A 63 -3.26 -20.57 2.01
N ILE A 64 -2.77 -21.19 0.93
CA ILE A 64 -3.21 -22.51 0.48
C ILE A 64 -2.90 -23.59 1.52
N VAL A 65 -1.70 -23.57 2.10
CA VAL A 65 -1.29 -24.53 3.14
C VAL A 65 -2.18 -24.40 4.37
N VAL A 66 -2.39 -23.18 4.87
CA VAL A 66 -3.25 -22.91 6.02
C VAL A 66 -4.70 -23.28 5.71
N SER A 67 -5.20 -22.92 4.52
CA SER A 67 -6.56 -23.24 4.07
C SER A 67 -6.81 -24.75 4.09
N LYS A 68 -5.86 -25.55 3.59
CA LYS A 68 -5.96 -27.02 3.62
C LYS A 68 -5.84 -27.59 5.02
N LEU A 69 -4.97 -27.05 5.87
CA LEU A 69 -4.77 -27.54 7.23
C LEU A 69 -6.00 -27.30 8.11
N PHE A 70 -6.65 -26.14 7.96
CA PHE A 70 -7.80 -25.73 8.75
C PHE A 70 -9.15 -25.93 8.05
N ASN A 71 -9.15 -26.53 6.85
CA ASN A 71 -10.35 -26.75 6.01
C ASN A 71 -11.19 -25.48 5.80
N LEU A 72 -10.52 -24.36 5.50
CA LEU A 72 -11.17 -23.06 5.31
C LEU A 72 -11.86 -22.98 3.93
N SER A 73 -12.97 -22.25 3.84
CA SER A 73 -13.60 -21.98 2.54
C SER A 73 -12.68 -21.15 1.63
N PRO A 74 -12.77 -21.31 0.30
CA PRO A 74 -11.96 -20.52 -0.63
C PRO A 74 -12.15 -19.01 -0.45
N ALA A 75 -13.41 -18.57 -0.24
CA ALA A 75 -13.75 -17.18 0.00
C ALA A 75 -13.11 -16.62 1.26
N LEU A 76 -13.20 -17.35 2.38
CA LEU A 76 -12.56 -16.93 3.63
C LEU A 76 -11.03 -16.88 3.49
N SER A 77 -10.45 -17.86 2.80
CA SER A 77 -8.99 -17.98 2.62
C SER A 77 -8.42 -16.81 1.81
N ILE A 78 -9.03 -16.46 0.68
CA ILE A 78 -8.61 -15.30 -0.14
C ILE A 78 -8.87 -13.97 0.59
N GLY A 79 -9.93 -13.91 1.41
CA GLY A 79 -10.19 -12.82 2.33
C GLY A 79 -9.05 -12.62 3.33
N ILE A 80 -8.64 -13.70 4.01
CA ILE A 80 -7.51 -13.68 4.94
C ILE A 80 -6.21 -13.25 4.23
N MET A 81 -5.94 -13.77 3.02
CA MET A 81 -4.75 -13.39 2.25
C MET A 81 -4.74 -11.90 1.93
N THR A 82 -5.85 -11.37 1.42
CA THR A 82 -5.96 -9.95 1.04
C THR A 82 -5.93 -9.03 2.27
N GLY A 83 -6.47 -9.47 3.41
CA GLY A 83 -6.38 -8.77 4.69
C GLY A 83 -4.96 -8.75 5.25
N ALA A 84 -4.27 -9.90 5.26
CA ALA A 84 -2.88 -10.01 5.69
C ALA A 84 -1.93 -9.16 4.83
N LEU A 85 -2.18 -9.10 3.52
CA LEU A 85 -1.47 -8.22 2.58
C LEU A 85 -1.96 -6.77 2.62
N THR A 86 -2.96 -6.44 3.44
CA THR A 86 -3.56 -5.10 3.55
C THR A 86 -4.01 -4.52 2.21
N SER A 87 -4.46 -5.38 1.29
CA SER A 87 -4.77 -5.03 -0.10
C SER A 87 -6.27 -4.91 -0.33
N THR A 88 -6.80 -3.70 -0.16
CA THR A 88 -8.20 -3.34 -0.47
C THR A 88 -8.62 -3.67 -1.91
N PRO A 89 -7.84 -3.36 -2.98
CA PRO A 89 -8.19 -3.81 -4.33
C PRO A 89 -8.21 -5.33 -4.47
N GLY A 90 -7.33 -6.03 -3.74
CA GLY A 90 -7.33 -7.48 -3.67
C GLY A 90 -8.63 -8.03 -3.08
N LEU A 91 -9.15 -7.43 -2.00
CA LEU A 91 -10.46 -7.81 -1.43
C LEU A 91 -11.59 -7.59 -2.45
N ALA A 92 -11.60 -6.44 -3.14
CA ALA A 92 -12.64 -6.16 -4.11
C ALA A 92 -12.63 -7.17 -5.27
N ALA A 93 -11.45 -7.57 -5.75
CA ALA A 93 -11.28 -8.63 -6.74
C ALA A 93 -11.72 -10.00 -6.18
N ALA A 94 -11.40 -10.31 -4.92
CA ALA A 94 -11.81 -11.54 -4.26
C ALA A 94 -13.33 -11.65 -4.12
N LEU A 95 -14.01 -10.57 -3.74
CA LEU A 95 -15.47 -10.51 -3.66
C LEU A 95 -16.12 -10.71 -5.02
N GLN A 96 -15.57 -10.12 -6.08
CA GLN A 96 -16.07 -10.33 -7.45
C GLN A 96 -15.83 -11.76 -7.95
N ALA A 97 -14.67 -12.35 -7.65
CA ALA A 97 -14.32 -13.69 -8.09
C ALA A 97 -15.10 -14.79 -7.36
N THR A 98 -15.41 -14.58 -6.07
CA THR A 98 -16.07 -15.59 -5.22
C THR A 98 -17.57 -15.39 -5.11
N GLY A 99 -18.06 -14.15 -5.26
CA GLY A 99 -19.46 -13.79 -5.01
C GLY A 99 -19.89 -13.96 -3.54
N ASP A 100 -18.95 -14.19 -2.62
CA ASP A 100 -19.23 -14.60 -1.24
C ASP A 100 -18.76 -13.54 -0.23
N PRO A 101 -19.67 -13.00 0.61
CA PRO A 101 -19.32 -12.04 1.67
C PRO A 101 -18.29 -12.55 2.67
N LEU A 102 -18.06 -13.86 2.79
CA LEU A 102 -17.04 -14.45 3.66
C LEU A 102 -15.63 -13.93 3.35
N ALA A 103 -15.36 -13.48 2.12
CA ALA A 103 -14.09 -12.84 1.79
C ALA A 103 -13.88 -11.53 2.58
N SER A 104 -14.93 -10.72 2.77
CA SER A 104 -14.88 -9.52 3.61
C SER A 104 -14.64 -9.85 5.08
N VAL A 105 -15.23 -10.95 5.56
CA VAL A 105 -15.02 -11.42 6.94
C VAL A 105 -13.56 -11.81 7.15
N GLY A 106 -13.01 -12.62 6.24
CA GLY A 106 -11.59 -13.03 6.30
C GLY A 106 -10.64 -11.84 6.25
N TYR A 107 -10.93 -10.86 5.39
CA TYR A 107 -10.15 -9.62 5.31
C TYR A 107 -10.18 -8.86 6.63
N GLY A 108 -11.36 -8.68 7.21
CA GLY A 108 -11.52 -7.95 8.48
C GLY A 108 -10.76 -8.60 9.64
N ILE A 109 -10.70 -9.93 9.68
CA ILE A 109 -9.95 -10.67 10.70
C ILE A 109 -8.44 -10.49 10.50
N ALA A 110 -7.93 -10.64 9.27
CA ALA A 110 -6.50 -10.66 9.00
C ALA A 110 -5.85 -9.28 8.93
N TYR A 111 -6.61 -8.24 8.55
CA TYR A 111 -6.12 -6.86 8.42
C TYR A 111 -5.39 -6.32 9.66
N PRO A 112 -5.93 -6.39 10.90
CA PRO A 112 -5.22 -5.88 12.06
C PRO A 112 -3.89 -6.60 12.31
N PHE A 113 -3.83 -7.91 12.08
CA PHE A 113 -2.58 -8.67 12.21
C PHE A 113 -1.55 -8.27 11.16
N GLY A 114 -1.97 -8.05 9.91
CA GLY A 114 -1.11 -7.54 8.84
C GLY A 114 -0.50 -6.19 9.20
N VAL A 115 -1.34 -5.24 9.63
CA VAL A 115 -0.88 -3.91 10.06
C VAL A 115 0.06 -4.00 11.26
N LEU A 116 -0.30 -4.77 12.29
CA LEU A 116 0.56 -4.96 13.47
C LEU A 116 1.91 -5.55 13.11
N ALA A 117 1.95 -6.55 12.23
CA ALA A 117 3.21 -7.15 11.77
C ALA A 117 4.10 -6.13 11.06
N VAL A 118 3.53 -5.31 10.17
CA VAL A 118 4.28 -4.23 9.48
C VAL A 118 4.80 -3.20 10.48
N VAL A 119 3.97 -2.76 11.43
CA VAL A 119 4.37 -1.79 12.47
C VAL A 119 5.50 -2.33 13.32
N LEU A 120 5.39 -3.58 13.79
CA LEU A 120 6.44 -4.23 14.57
C LEU A 120 7.72 -4.39 13.75
N PHE A 121 7.61 -4.77 12.49
CA PHE A 121 8.77 -4.90 11.59
C PHE A 121 9.50 -3.57 11.43
N VAL A 122 8.79 -2.48 11.16
CA VAL A 122 9.38 -1.14 11.00
C VAL A 122 10.01 -0.63 12.30
N GLN A 123 9.46 -0.99 13.47
CA GLN A 123 10.04 -0.58 14.75
C GLN A 123 11.22 -1.46 15.21
N LEU A 124 11.15 -2.77 14.94
CA LEU A 124 12.12 -3.75 15.43
C LEU A 124 13.36 -3.80 14.54
N LEU A 125 13.20 -3.69 13.22
CA LEU A 125 14.28 -3.86 12.25
C LEU A 125 15.41 -2.81 12.42
N PRO A 126 15.14 -1.50 12.61
CA PRO A 126 16.18 -0.51 12.89
C PRO A 126 16.89 -0.77 14.24
N ARG A 127 16.14 -1.20 15.25
CA ARG A 127 16.70 -1.54 16.57
C ARG A 127 17.65 -2.72 16.52
N VAL A 128 17.29 -3.78 15.77
CA VAL A 128 18.10 -4.99 15.62
C VAL A 128 19.35 -4.72 14.76
N LEU A 129 19.21 -3.92 13.70
CA LEU A 129 20.33 -3.58 12.81
C LEU A 129 21.20 -2.41 13.33
N LYS A 130 20.85 -1.78 14.46
CA LYS A 130 21.50 -0.56 14.99
C LYS A 130 21.70 0.53 13.92
N VAL A 131 20.77 0.61 12.96
CA VAL A 131 20.82 1.64 11.92
C VAL A 131 20.20 2.90 12.52
N ASP A 132 20.99 3.96 12.58
CA ASP A 132 20.52 5.26 13.06
C ASP A 132 19.62 5.88 11.99
N LEU A 133 18.34 5.51 12.02
CA LEU A 133 17.35 5.92 11.02
C LEU A 133 17.24 7.46 10.96
N ALA A 134 17.53 8.16 12.06
CA ALA A 134 17.57 9.61 12.09
C ALA A 134 18.70 10.19 11.22
N GLU A 135 19.85 9.52 11.17
CA GLU A 135 21.00 9.91 10.34
C GLU A 135 20.75 9.55 8.86
N ASP A 136 20.19 8.37 8.58
CA ASP A 136 19.84 7.93 7.23
C ASP A 136 18.72 8.77 6.58
N LEU A 137 17.75 9.20 7.38
CA LEU A 137 16.71 10.14 6.94
C LEU A 137 17.31 11.51 6.64
N LYS A 138 18.15 12.07 7.52
CA LYS A 138 18.85 13.34 7.24
C LYS A 138 19.74 13.28 5.99
N LYS A 139 20.41 12.15 5.77
CA LYS A 139 21.27 11.91 4.59
C LYS A 139 20.47 11.82 3.27
N LYS A 140 19.20 11.39 3.33
CA LYS A 140 18.28 11.32 2.17
C LYS A 140 17.31 12.49 2.04
N SER A 141 17.22 13.37 3.05
CA SER A 141 16.36 14.57 3.05
C SER A 141 17.03 15.81 2.47
N GLY A 142 18.32 15.76 2.09
CA GLY A 142 18.91 16.77 1.21
C GLY A 142 18.26 16.70 -0.18
N PRO A 143 18.16 17.82 -0.93
CA PRO A 143 17.65 17.80 -2.29
C PRO A 143 18.38 16.71 -3.09
N VAL A 144 17.64 15.95 -3.89
CA VAL A 144 18.20 14.90 -4.76
C VAL A 144 19.25 15.57 -5.66
N ARG A 145 20.53 15.50 -5.25
CA ARG A 145 21.66 16.05 -6.01
C ARG A 145 21.77 15.24 -7.29
N ASN A 146 21.25 15.80 -8.38
CA ASN A 146 21.60 15.39 -9.73
C ASN A 146 22.79 16.26 -10.20
N ASP A 147 23.57 15.79 -11.17
CA ASP A 147 24.77 16.49 -11.71
C ASP A 147 24.47 17.90 -12.28
N GLU A 148 23.18 18.26 -12.42
CA GLU A 148 22.69 19.57 -12.86
C GLU A 148 22.18 20.48 -11.72
N SER A 149 22.34 20.09 -10.45
CA SER A 149 21.80 20.87 -9.32
C SER A 149 22.70 22.06 -8.99
N PRO A 150 22.23 23.31 -9.05
CA PRO A 150 23.05 24.48 -8.76
C PRO A 150 23.50 24.49 -7.29
N GLU A 151 24.73 24.96 -7.06
CA GLU A 151 25.34 25.11 -5.75
C GLU A 151 24.57 26.17 -4.94
N VAL A 152 23.69 25.73 -4.03
CA VAL A 152 22.90 26.65 -3.20
C VAL A 152 23.77 27.12 -2.04
N MET A 153 24.38 28.29 -2.19
CA MET A 153 24.99 29.03 -1.11
C MET A 153 23.90 29.73 -0.29
N THR A 154 23.55 29.16 0.87
CA THR A 154 22.63 29.80 1.83
C THR A 154 23.36 30.92 2.55
N ILE A 155 23.12 32.18 2.16
CA ILE A 155 23.48 33.34 2.96
C ILE A 155 22.31 33.66 3.88
N GLU A 156 22.48 33.44 5.19
CA GLU A 156 21.58 34.01 6.19
C GLU A 156 21.78 35.52 6.24
N VAL A 157 20.74 36.28 5.90
CA VAL A 157 20.71 37.73 6.07
C VAL A 157 20.33 38.03 7.52
N THR A 158 21.32 38.34 8.34
CA THR A 158 21.16 38.64 9.78
C THR A 158 20.82 40.11 10.08
N ASP A 159 20.46 40.93 9.09
CA ASP A 159 20.10 42.34 9.34
C ASP A 159 18.86 42.81 8.54
N PRO A 160 17.73 43.15 9.20
CA PRO A 160 16.52 43.63 8.54
C PRO A 160 16.56 45.09 8.02
N GLN A 161 17.68 45.81 8.16
CA GLN A 161 17.72 47.27 7.90
C GLN A 161 18.07 47.67 6.45
N SER A 162 18.40 46.75 5.53
CA SER A 162 18.88 47.13 4.18
C SER A 162 17.82 47.21 3.07
N ILE A 163 16.51 47.07 3.36
CA ILE A 163 15.43 47.17 2.35
C ILE A 163 14.82 48.58 2.34
N LYS A 164 15.66 49.61 2.46
CA LYS A 164 15.30 50.98 2.09
C LYS A 164 16.41 51.52 1.21
N GLU A 165 16.02 51.98 0.03
CA GLU A 165 16.84 52.43 -1.10
C GLU A 165 17.32 51.29 -2.01
N HIS A 166 16.43 50.85 -2.90
CA HIS A 166 16.53 51.07 -4.37
C HIS A 166 15.19 50.73 -5.03
#